data_AF-A0A1J4YWX5-F1
#
_entry.id   AF-A0A1J4YWX5-F1
#
_cell.length_a   1.000
_cell.length_b   1.000
_cell.length_c   1.000
_cell.angle_alpha   90.00
_cell.angle_beta   90.00
_cell.angle_gamma   90.00
#
_symmetry.space_group_name_H-M   'P 1'
#
loop_
_entity.id
_entity.type
_entity.pdbx_description
1 polymer ?
#
loop_
_entity_poly.entity_id
_entity_poly.type
_entity_poly.pdbx_seq_one_letter_code
_entity_poly.pdbx_strand_id
1 'polypeptide(L)'
;MRKLPADSKGTTTASFLKIGVGARNIGLGETGAVSEDVNSVYWNPAGLASINEGEISLMHSVWLETINYEHLACGFPTKFGNLGGAVNYLFMSEMDKYDNTGDKQSEKMSATDMAITLTYSRNVLIRYRSTTKELEGIAGITAGVGFRFRDYCIDYAWTPYGQLGDTHRMSLSMKFGKEEEVKKEEVEKRRQEEEARRKSKKSACRNHIE
;
A
#
# COMPACT_ATOMS: atom_id res chain seq x y z
N MET A 1 25.39 45.86 13.51
CA MET A 1 24.60 44.94 12.67
C MET A 1 24.54 43.57 13.34
N ARG A 2 23.42 43.22 14.00
CA ARG A 2 23.16 41.86 14.50
C ARG A 2 22.86 40.97 13.29
N LYS A 3 23.72 39.97 13.02
CA LYS A 3 23.38 38.88 12.10
C LYS A 3 22.28 38.06 12.79
N LEU A 4 21.08 38.06 12.21
CA LEU A 4 20.04 37.12 12.59
C LEU A 4 20.55 35.70 12.25
N PRO A 5 20.45 34.72 13.17
CA PRO A 5 20.74 33.33 12.83
C PRO A 5 19.81 32.92 11.69
N ALA A 6 20.40 32.33 10.65
CA ALA A 6 19.67 31.77 9.54
C ALA A 6 18.64 30.78 10.09
N ASP A 7 17.38 31.11 9.81
CA ASP A 7 16.20 30.30 10.02
C ASP A 7 16.50 28.82 9.73
N SER A 8 16.25 27.98 10.73
CA SER A 8 16.38 26.53 10.67
C SER A 8 15.49 25.99 9.55
N LYS A 9 16.01 25.92 8.33
CA LYS A 9 15.45 25.08 7.27
C LYS A 9 15.48 23.66 7.80
N GLY A 10 14.32 23.14 8.23
CA GLY A 10 14.19 21.85 8.86
C GLY A 10 14.94 20.78 8.06
N THR A 11 16.09 20.35 8.57
CA THR A 11 16.78 19.15 8.12
C THR A 11 15.80 18.01 8.37
N THR A 12 15.11 17.60 7.31
CA THR A 12 14.09 16.55 7.40
C THR A 12 14.84 15.25 7.64
N THR A 13 14.94 14.84 8.90
CA THR A 13 15.59 13.61 9.36
C THR A 13 15.00 12.35 8.71
N ALA A 14 13.87 12.48 8.02
CA ALA A 14 13.12 11.40 7.42
C ALA A 14 12.86 11.63 5.91
N SER A 15 13.88 12.10 5.18
CA SER A 15 13.77 12.37 3.73
C SER A 15 13.44 11.12 2.90
N PHE A 16 13.76 9.93 3.42
CA PHE A 16 13.42 8.64 2.80
C PHE A 16 11.91 8.37 2.71
N LEU A 17 11.09 8.99 3.57
CA LEU A 17 9.63 8.88 3.47
C LEU A 17 9.07 9.60 2.24
N LYS A 18 9.85 10.41 1.53
CA LYS A 18 9.44 11.00 0.25
C LYS A 18 9.62 10.03 -0.92
N ILE A 19 10.28 8.89 -0.71
CA ILE A 19 10.42 7.86 -1.74
C ILE A 19 9.08 7.11 -1.78
N GLY A 20 8.34 7.30 -2.87
CA GLY A 20 7.05 6.64 -3.06
C GLY A 20 7.15 5.12 -2.98
N VAL A 21 6.05 4.48 -2.56
CA VAL A 21 5.94 3.01 -2.46
C VAL A 21 4.96 2.46 -3.50
N GLY A 22 5.09 1.19 -3.87
CA GLY A 22 4.26 0.55 -4.89
C GLY A 22 4.64 1.00 -6.31
N ALA A 23 5.18 0.06 -7.10
CA ALA A 23 5.64 0.34 -8.47
C ALA A 23 4.52 0.90 -9.35
N ARG A 24 3.28 0.44 -9.18
CA ARG A 24 2.10 0.97 -9.89
C ARG A 24 1.86 2.45 -9.61
N ASN A 25 1.79 2.85 -8.35
CA ASN A 25 1.52 4.23 -7.96
C ASN A 25 2.60 5.18 -8.45
N ILE A 26 3.86 4.73 -8.38
CA ILE A 26 5.01 5.49 -8.86
C ILE A 26 4.99 5.58 -10.40
N GLY A 27 4.66 4.49 -11.10
CA GLY A 27 4.48 4.47 -12.55
C GLY A 27 3.32 5.35 -13.04
N LEU A 28 2.35 5.66 -12.17
CA LEU A 28 1.26 6.60 -12.43
C LEU A 28 1.59 8.06 -12.01
N GLY A 29 2.85 8.34 -11.67
CA GLY A 29 3.29 9.68 -11.27
C GLY A 29 3.05 9.98 -9.79
N GLU A 30 3.28 9.00 -8.92
CA GLU A 30 3.20 9.16 -7.45
C GLU A 30 1.82 9.61 -6.96
N THR A 31 0.76 9.10 -7.59
CA THR A 31 -0.63 9.42 -7.21
C THR A 31 -1.21 8.40 -6.23
N GLY A 32 -1.80 8.89 -5.14
CA GLY A 32 -2.51 8.06 -4.16
C GLY A 32 -3.99 7.84 -4.45
N ALA A 33 -4.55 8.48 -5.49
CA ALA A 33 -5.99 8.41 -5.79
C ALA A 33 -6.44 7.07 -6.38
N VAL A 34 -5.48 6.26 -6.89
CA VAL A 34 -5.73 4.98 -7.56
C VAL A 34 -5.42 3.79 -6.63
N SER A 35 -4.87 4.03 -5.43
CA SER A 35 -4.59 2.97 -4.47
C SER A 35 -5.89 2.42 -3.87
N GLU A 36 -6.26 1.22 -4.30
CA GLU A 36 -7.35 0.41 -3.74
C GLU A 36 -6.81 -0.92 -3.19
N ASP A 37 -5.50 -0.98 -2.94
CA ASP A 37 -4.74 -2.13 -2.46
C ASP A 37 -3.99 -1.80 -1.16
N VAL A 38 -3.16 -2.72 -0.66
CA VAL A 38 -2.44 -2.52 0.60
C VAL A 38 -1.44 -1.36 0.58
N ASN A 39 -0.97 -0.91 -0.60
CA ASN A 39 -0.10 0.27 -0.70
C ASN A 39 -0.87 1.57 -0.34
N SER A 40 -2.20 1.52 -0.23
CA SER A 40 -3.03 2.60 0.32
C SER A 40 -2.62 2.99 1.74
N VAL A 41 -2.02 2.09 2.52
CA VAL A 41 -1.49 2.40 3.87
C VAL A 41 -0.50 3.57 3.83
N TYR A 42 0.29 3.68 2.76
CA TYR A 42 1.26 4.76 2.57
C TYR A 42 0.67 5.97 1.83
N TRP A 43 -0.11 5.73 0.76
CA TRP A 43 -0.60 6.81 -0.10
C TRP A 43 -1.89 7.48 0.37
N ASN A 44 -2.88 6.69 0.79
CA ASN A 44 -4.19 7.17 1.21
C ASN A 44 -4.91 6.10 2.07
N PRO A 45 -4.85 6.22 3.41
CA PRO A 45 -5.49 5.30 4.34
C PRO A 45 -6.97 4.99 4.06
N ALA A 46 -7.72 5.89 3.41
CA ALA A 46 -9.11 5.66 3.06
C ALA A 46 -9.29 4.60 1.96
N GLY A 47 -8.32 4.46 1.05
CA GLY A 47 -8.30 3.43 0.01
C GLY A 47 -8.18 2.02 0.57
N LEU A 48 -7.61 1.86 1.78
CA LEU A 48 -7.56 0.56 2.45
C LEU A 48 -8.96 0.02 2.76
N ALA A 49 -10.00 0.86 2.81
CA ALA A 49 -11.36 0.40 3.06
C ALA A 49 -11.92 -0.43 1.89
N SER A 50 -11.36 -0.33 0.67
CA SER A 50 -11.83 -1.11 -0.49
C SER A 50 -11.29 -2.54 -0.54
N ILE A 51 -10.31 -2.91 0.31
CA ILE A 51 -9.82 -4.29 0.35
C ILE A 51 -10.88 -5.21 0.97
N ASN A 52 -11.23 -6.29 0.26
CA ASN A 52 -12.20 -7.29 0.74
C ASN A 52 -11.53 -8.60 1.16
N GLU A 53 -10.26 -8.77 0.79
CA GLU A 53 -9.43 -9.94 1.11
C GLU A 53 -8.16 -9.47 1.81
N GLY A 54 -7.49 -10.37 2.54
CA GLY A 54 -6.18 -10.07 3.08
C GLY A 54 -5.20 -9.85 1.93
N GLU A 55 -4.34 -8.85 2.03
CA GLU A 55 -3.35 -8.54 0.99
C GLU A 55 -2.01 -8.23 1.61
N ILE A 56 -0.94 -8.73 0.99
CA ILE A 56 0.44 -8.41 1.35
C ILE A 56 1.13 -7.89 0.10
N SER A 57 1.89 -6.80 0.24
CA SER A 57 2.71 -6.19 -0.81
C SER A 57 4.14 -6.09 -0.34
N LEU A 58 5.05 -6.45 -1.23
CA LEU A 58 6.47 -6.25 -1.09
C LEU A 58 6.94 -5.40 -2.27
N MET A 59 7.81 -4.43 -1.98
CA MET A 59 8.49 -3.66 -3.00
C MET A 59 9.96 -3.56 -2.66
N HIS A 60 10.79 -3.86 -3.65
CA HIS A 60 12.22 -3.65 -3.63
C HIS A 60 12.56 -2.62 -4.69
N SER A 61 13.30 -1.59 -4.29
CA SER A 61 13.79 -0.54 -5.17
C SER A 61 15.27 -0.35 -4.97
N VAL A 62 16.05 -0.62 -6.02
CA VAL A 62 17.44 -0.20 -6.09
C VAL A 62 17.44 1.27 -6.49
N TRP A 63 17.88 2.13 -5.57
CA TRP A 63 18.08 3.55 -5.80
C TRP A 63 19.55 3.83 -6.10
N LEU A 64 19.84 5.05 -6.53
CA LEU A 64 21.17 5.42 -7.00
C LEU A 64 22.20 5.31 -5.87
N GLU A 65 23.46 5.08 -6.26
CA GLU A 65 24.61 5.08 -5.35
C GLU A 65 24.57 3.99 -4.26
N THR A 66 24.05 2.79 -4.61
CA THR A 66 24.06 1.60 -3.74
C THR A 66 23.03 1.64 -2.58
N ILE A 67 22.10 2.58 -2.65
CA ILE A 67 21.00 2.70 -1.69
C ILE A 67 19.87 1.75 -2.10
N ASN A 68 19.44 0.90 -1.17
CA ASN A 68 18.32 -0.02 -1.36
C ASN A 68 17.16 0.39 -0.49
N TYR A 69 15.96 0.36 -1.05
CA TYR A 69 14.72 0.69 -0.36
C TYR A 69 13.76 -0.49 -0.42
N GLU A 70 13.43 -1.02 0.75
CA GLU A 70 12.47 -2.10 0.95
C GLU A 70 11.18 -1.54 1.56
N HIS A 71 10.06 -2.04 1.06
CA HIS A 71 8.76 -1.76 1.61
C HIS A 71 7.98 -3.07 1.75
N LEU A 72 7.40 -3.27 2.92
CA LEU A 72 6.50 -4.37 3.22
C LEU A 72 5.19 -3.79 3.76
N ALA A 73 4.07 -4.15 3.16
CA ALA A 73 2.76 -3.77 3.66
C ALA A 73 1.83 -4.98 3.73
N CYS A 74 0.96 -5.00 4.74
CA CYS A 74 -0.08 -6.01 4.91
C CYS A 74 -1.41 -5.35 5.30
N GLY A 75 -2.51 -5.92 4.83
CA GLY A 75 -3.86 -5.41 5.03
C GLY A 75 -4.82 -6.56 5.27
N PHE A 76 -5.67 -6.43 6.28
CA PHE A 76 -6.63 -7.46 6.67
C PHE A 76 -8.02 -6.85 6.87
N PRO A 77 -9.04 -7.35 6.14
CA PRO A 77 -10.42 -6.96 6.38
C PRO A 77 -10.93 -7.63 7.67
N THR A 78 -11.56 -6.84 8.53
CA THR A 78 -12.22 -7.30 9.77
C THR A 78 -13.70 -6.92 9.73
N LYS A 79 -14.56 -7.61 10.50
CA LYS A 79 -16.00 -7.32 10.59
C LYS A 79 -16.34 -5.86 10.98
N PHE A 80 -15.40 -5.16 11.60
CA PHE A 80 -15.57 -3.78 12.06
C PHE A 80 -14.88 -2.75 11.17
N GLY A 81 -14.16 -3.16 10.11
CA GLY A 81 -13.34 -2.29 9.26
C GLY A 81 -12.04 -2.99 8.85
N ASN A 82 -11.19 -2.31 8.10
CA ASN A 82 -9.95 -2.86 7.54
C ASN A 82 -8.75 -2.32 8.31
N LEU A 83 -7.87 -3.22 8.72
CA LEU A 83 -6.60 -2.90 9.37
C LEU A 83 -5.48 -3.04 8.35
N GLY A 84 -4.48 -2.17 8.44
CA GLY A 84 -3.32 -2.21 7.58
C GLY A 84 -2.07 -1.77 8.32
N GLY A 85 -0.94 -2.33 7.93
CA GLY A 85 0.37 -1.98 8.47
C GLY A 85 1.41 -1.98 7.37
N ALA A 86 2.41 -1.13 7.49
CA ALA A 86 3.54 -1.08 6.59
C ALA A 86 4.84 -0.81 7.33
N VAL A 87 5.93 -1.35 6.80
CA VAL A 87 7.30 -1.11 7.25
C VAL A 87 8.12 -0.68 6.04
N ASN A 88 8.80 0.44 6.19
CA ASN A 88 9.74 1.00 5.22
C ASN A 88 11.14 0.84 5.79
N TYR A 89 12.06 0.30 5.00
CA TYR A 89 13.44 0.09 5.40
C TYR A 89 14.38 0.57 4.30
N LEU A 90 15.22 1.55 4.61
CA LEU A 90 16.23 2.08 3.72
C LEU A 90 17.59 1.63 4.25
N PHE A 91 18.42 1.03 3.40
CA PHE A 91 19.77 0.65 3.76
C PHE A 91 20.76 0.94 2.65
N MET A 92 21.97 1.29 3.04
CA MET A 92 23.09 1.54 2.13
C MET A 92 24.12 0.44 2.30
N SER A 93 24.59 -0.13 1.18
CA SER A 93 25.62 -1.17 1.26
C SER A 93 26.98 -0.56 1.63
N GLU A 94 27.85 -1.41 2.16
CA GLU A 94 29.13 -1.00 2.72
C GLU A 94 29.97 -0.19 1.70
N MET A 95 30.33 1.04 2.09
CA MET A 95 31.23 1.89 1.29
C MET A 95 32.58 2.05 1.98
N ASP A 96 33.64 2.10 1.17
CA ASP A 96 34.99 2.44 1.59
C ASP A 96 35.00 3.90 2.09
N LYS A 97 35.46 4.11 3.32
CA LYS A 97 35.61 5.45 3.89
C LYS A 97 36.96 6.03 3.46
N TYR A 98 36.95 7.23 2.88
CA TYR A 98 38.17 7.96 2.50
C TYR A 98 38.37 9.15 3.44
N ASP A 99 39.59 9.33 3.94
CA ASP A 99 39.96 10.54 4.69
C ASP A 99 40.17 11.72 3.72
N ASN A 100 40.23 12.96 4.24
CA ASN A 100 40.52 14.18 3.47
C ASN A 100 41.88 14.15 2.74
N THR A 101 42.72 13.16 3.03
CA THR A 101 44.02 12.91 2.41
C THR A 101 43.93 11.87 1.27
N GLY A 102 42.76 11.24 1.06
CA GLY A 102 42.52 10.26 -0.01
C GLY A 102 42.85 8.81 0.33
N ASP A 103 43.30 8.52 1.55
CA ASP A 103 43.62 7.16 2.01
C ASP A 103 42.35 6.38 2.40
N LYS A 104 42.27 5.10 1.98
CA LYS A 104 41.19 4.17 2.37
C LYS A 104 41.32 3.82 3.86
N GLN A 105 40.30 4.11 4.65
CA GLN A 105 40.20 3.59 6.01
C GLN A 105 39.65 2.15 6.01
N SER A 106 40.15 1.34 6.96
CA SER A 106 39.70 -0.06 7.15
C SER A 106 38.29 -0.16 7.76
N GLU A 107 37.71 0.95 8.21
CA GLU A 107 36.34 1.00 8.73
C GLU A 107 35.35 1.22 7.59
N LYS A 108 34.43 0.26 7.41
CA LYS A 108 33.35 0.35 6.43
C LYS A 108 32.17 1.12 7.02
N MET A 109 31.55 1.98 6.20
CA MET A 109 30.37 2.74 6.63
C MET A 109 29.10 2.11 6.05
N SER A 110 28.10 1.87 6.91
CA SER A 110 26.75 1.48 6.53
C SER A 110 25.75 2.39 7.26
N ALA A 111 24.68 2.77 6.56
CA ALA A 111 23.61 3.61 7.09
C ALA A 111 22.28 2.89 6.90
N THR A 112 21.38 3.03 7.87
CA THR A 112 20.09 2.34 7.90
C THR A 112 19.03 3.22 8.54
N ASP A 113 17.87 3.36 7.88
CA ASP A 113 16.69 4.06 8.38
C ASP A 113 15.45 3.15 8.30
N MET A 114 14.54 3.25 9.27
CA MET A 114 13.31 2.45 9.33
C MET A 114 12.11 3.30 9.75
N ALA A 115 10.96 3.07 9.13
CA ALA A 115 9.67 3.63 9.54
C ALA A 115 8.58 2.56 9.58
N ILE A 116 7.69 2.64 10.57
CA ILE A 116 6.55 1.75 10.72
C ILE A 116 5.28 2.58 10.64
N THR A 117 4.27 2.09 9.94
CA THR A 117 2.96 2.73 9.77
C THR A 117 1.87 1.74 10.13
N LEU A 118 0.87 2.19 10.86
CA LEU A 118 -0.33 1.43 11.20
C LEU A 118 -1.55 2.23 10.80
N THR A 119 -2.58 1.56 10.31
CA THR A 119 -3.76 2.19 9.72
C THR A 119 -5.01 1.37 10.00
N TYR A 120 -6.11 2.08 10.23
CA TYR A 120 -7.44 1.53 10.31
C TYR A 120 -8.35 2.35 9.41
N SER A 121 -9.20 1.68 8.65
CA SER A 121 -10.13 2.29 7.72
C SER A 121 -11.47 1.57 7.77
N ARG A 122 -12.55 2.26 7.46
CA ARG A 122 -13.89 1.67 7.44
C ARG A 122 -14.70 2.29 6.32
N ASN A 123 -15.38 1.44 5.54
CA ASN A 123 -16.36 1.90 4.58
C ASN A 123 -17.53 2.54 5.33
N VAL A 124 -17.62 3.86 5.25
CA VAL A 124 -18.80 4.62 5.65
C VAL A 124 -19.44 5.12 4.36
N LEU A 125 -20.62 4.60 4.04
CA LEU A 125 -21.36 5.04 2.86
C LEU A 125 -21.96 6.43 3.12
N ILE A 126 -21.20 7.48 2.84
CA ILE A 126 -21.71 8.85 2.78
C ILE A 126 -21.88 9.21 1.30
N ARG A 127 -23.13 9.36 0.85
CA ARG A 127 -23.43 9.75 -0.53
C ARG A 127 -23.18 11.24 -0.70
N TYR A 128 -22.01 11.59 -1.23
CA TYR A 128 -21.72 12.94 -1.72
C TYR A 128 -21.24 12.85 -3.17
N ARG A 129 -21.90 13.59 -4.07
CA ARG A 129 -21.54 13.65 -5.50
C ARG A 129 -20.85 14.99 -5.74
N SER A 130 -19.56 14.96 -6.04
CA SER A 130 -18.86 16.10 -6.62
C SER A 130 -17.95 15.62 -7.74
N THR A 131 -17.97 16.35 -8.84
CA THR A 131 -17.20 16.11 -10.06
C THR A 131 -16.21 17.25 -10.19
N THR A 132 -14.92 16.94 -10.21
CA THR A 132 -13.90 17.83 -10.77
C THR A 132 -12.79 17.00 -11.41
N LYS A 133 -12.57 17.26 -12.71
CA LYS A 133 -11.32 16.96 -13.41
C LYS A 133 -10.50 18.25 -13.42
N GLU A 134 -9.22 18.12 -13.16
CA GLU A 134 -8.11 18.47 -14.04
C GLU A 134 -6.85 18.61 -13.19
N LEU A 135 -5.77 17.97 -13.63
CA LEU A 135 -4.43 18.36 -13.22
C LEU A 135 -3.56 18.31 -14.47
N GLU A 136 -3.15 19.50 -14.91
CA GLU A 136 -2.20 19.72 -15.98
C GLU A 136 -0.81 19.87 -15.36
N GLY A 137 0.18 19.18 -15.93
CA GLY A 137 1.56 19.23 -15.49
C GLY A 137 2.36 18.11 -16.14
N ILE A 138 3.00 18.39 -17.27
CA ILE A 138 3.89 17.44 -17.94
C ILE A 138 5.18 17.38 -17.13
N ALA A 139 5.23 16.48 -16.15
CA ALA A 139 6.46 16.09 -15.46
C ALA A 139 6.93 14.73 -16.01
N GLY A 140 8.26 14.54 -16.03
CA GLY A 140 9.00 13.48 -16.69
C GLY A 140 8.25 12.16 -16.91
N ILE A 141 8.25 11.69 -18.15
CA ILE A 141 7.56 10.47 -18.58
C ILE A 141 8.00 9.30 -17.68
N THR A 142 7.07 8.84 -16.83
CA THR A 142 7.22 7.60 -16.09
C THR A 142 6.44 6.51 -16.82
N ALA A 143 6.97 5.29 -16.82
CA ALA A 143 6.31 4.16 -17.47
C ALA A 143 6.27 3.00 -16.48
N GLY A 144 5.09 2.40 -16.31
CA GLY A 144 4.91 1.20 -15.50
C GLY A 144 4.09 0.15 -16.24
N VAL A 145 4.40 -1.11 -15.98
CA VAL A 145 3.66 -2.28 -16.49
C VAL A 145 3.28 -3.15 -15.29
N GLY A 146 2.00 -3.45 -15.17
CA GLY A 146 1.47 -4.32 -14.12
C GLY A 146 0.76 -5.53 -14.71
N PHE A 147 1.13 -6.73 -14.26
CA PHE A 147 0.48 -7.99 -14.60
C PHE A 147 -0.29 -8.51 -13.39
N ARG A 148 -1.60 -8.78 -13.59
CA ARG A 148 -2.47 -9.36 -12.56
C ARG A 148 -2.95 -10.75 -12.99
N PHE A 149 -2.65 -11.77 -12.18
CA PHE A 149 -3.13 -13.12 -12.39
C PHE A 149 -3.75 -13.68 -11.11
N ARG A 150 -5.09 -13.78 -11.10
CA ARG A 150 -5.90 -14.22 -9.96
C ARG A 150 -5.56 -13.40 -8.71
N ASP A 151 -4.77 -13.99 -7.82
CA ASP A 151 -4.44 -13.45 -6.51
C ASP A 151 -3.06 -12.78 -6.50
N TYR A 152 -2.30 -12.85 -7.59
CA TYR A 152 -0.96 -12.27 -7.72
C TYR A 152 -0.98 -11.02 -8.58
N CYS A 153 -0.29 -9.97 -8.14
CA CYS A 153 -0.05 -8.76 -8.91
C CYS A 153 1.46 -8.48 -8.93
N ILE A 154 2.04 -8.37 -10.12
CA ILE A 154 3.44 -7.99 -10.32
C ILE A 154 3.43 -6.66 -11.03
N ASP A 155 3.95 -5.63 -10.40
CA ASP A 155 4.04 -4.29 -10.97
C ASP A 155 5.51 -3.89 -11.11
N TYR A 156 5.87 -3.36 -12.27
CA TYR A 156 7.19 -2.84 -12.59
C TYR A 156 7.07 -1.39 -13.03
N ALA A 157 7.95 -0.53 -12.56
CA ALA A 157 8.02 0.85 -12.99
C ALA A 157 9.44 1.29 -13.27
N TRP A 158 9.59 2.06 -14.35
CA TRP A 158 10.81 2.73 -14.73
C TRP A 158 10.60 4.25 -14.60
N THR A 159 11.57 4.90 -13.98
CA THR A 159 11.56 6.34 -13.71
C THR A 159 12.93 6.92 -14.02
N PRO A 160 13.07 7.72 -15.09
CA PRO A 160 14.33 8.39 -15.40
C PRO A 160 14.50 9.65 -14.55
N TYR A 161 15.63 9.80 -13.86
CA TYR A 161 15.97 11.01 -13.09
C TYR A 161 16.99 11.92 -13.81
N GLY A 162 17.05 11.85 -15.14
CA GLY A 162 17.93 12.70 -15.95
C GLY A 162 19.41 12.31 -15.80
N GLN A 163 20.29 13.27 -15.48
CA GLN A 163 21.73 13.02 -15.34
C GLN A 163 22.11 12.11 -14.16
N LEU A 164 21.16 11.85 -13.25
CA LEU A 164 21.34 10.99 -12.10
C LEU A 164 21.19 9.49 -12.43
N GLY A 165 20.61 9.14 -13.59
CA GLY A 165 20.42 7.75 -14.02
C GLY A 165 18.99 7.24 -13.88
N ASP A 166 18.80 5.95 -14.18
CA ASP A 166 17.50 5.31 -14.28
C ASP A 166 17.16 4.52 -13.02
N THR A 167 15.93 4.69 -12.52
CA THR A 167 15.41 3.93 -11.39
C THR A 167 14.45 2.85 -11.85
N HIS A 168 14.69 1.63 -11.38
CA HIS A 168 13.87 0.46 -11.65
C HIS A 168 13.20 0.00 -10.35
N ARG A 169 11.87 -0.12 -10.35
CA ARG A 169 11.10 -0.54 -9.18
C ARG A 169 10.28 -1.77 -9.50
N MET A 170 10.33 -2.75 -8.61
CA MET A 170 9.57 -3.99 -8.72
C MET A 170 8.72 -4.16 -7.48
N SER A 171 7.44 -4.47 -7.68
CA SER A 171 6.49 -4.73 -6.61
C SER A 171 5.73 -6.01 -6.90
N LEU A 172 5.55 -6.81 -5.85
CA LEU A 172 4.78 -8.04 -5.86
C LEU A 172 3.74 -7.95 -4.76
N SER A 173 2.47 -8.02 -5.14
CA SER A 173 1.35 -8.11 -4.22
C SER A 173 0.66 -9.46 -4.36
N MET A 174 0.23 -10.01 -3.25
CA MET A 174 -0.51 -11.25 -3.18
C MET A 174 -1.74 -11.08 -2.29
N LYS A 175 -2.89 -11.51 -2.80
CA LYS A 175 -4.17 -11.51 -2.11
C LYS A 175 -4.43 -12.91 -1.55
N PHE A 176 -4.91 -12.95 -0.32
CA PHE A 176 -5.18 -14.17 0.42
C PHE A 176 -6.44 -13.95 1.26
N GLY A 177 -7.55 -14.59 0.91
CA GLY A 177 -8.78 -14.44 1.68
C GLY A 177 -9.92 -15.34 1.21
N LYS A 178 -10.29 -16.30 2.07
CA LYS A 178 -11.40 -17.25 1.89
C LYS A 178 -12.77 -16.54 2.02
N GLU A 179 -13.29 -15.98 0.93
CA GLU A 179 -14.63 -15.34 0.95
C GLU A 179 -15.75 -16.21 0.34
N GLU A 180 -15.42 -17.22 -0.46
CA GLU A 180 -16.43 -18.08 -1.12
C GLU A 180 -17.09 -19.12 -0.19
N GLU A 181 -16.38 -19.68 0.78
CA GLU A 181 -16.94 -20.72 1.68
C GLU A 181 -17.92 -20.13 2.70
N VAL A 182 -17.59 -18.98 3.30
CA VAL A 182 -18.41 -18.34 4.34
C VAL A 182 -19.75 -17.84 3.76
N LYS A 183 -19.76 -17.25 2.56
CA LYS A 183 -21.00 -16.82 1.88
C LYS A 183 -21.89 -18.00 1.51
N LYS A 184 -21.32 -19.12 1.05
CA LYS A 184 -22.10 -20.34 0.75
C LYS A 184 -22.74 -20.90 2.01
N GLU A 185 -21.99 -20.99 3.11
CA GLU A 185 -22.48 -21.54 4.38
C GLU A 185 -23.57 -20.64 5.02
N GLU A 186 -23.42 -19.31 4.96
CA GLU A 186 -24.44 -18.36 5.45
C GLU A 186 -25.73 -18.38 4.61
N VAL A 187 -25.60 -18.52 3.29
CA VAL A 187 -26.75 -18.63 2.37
C VAL A 187 -27.48 -19.95 2.56
N GLU A 188 -26.76 -21.06 2.72
CA GLU A 188 -27.33 -22.38 3.02
C GLU A 188 -28.13 -22.35 4.34
N LYS A 189 -27.58 -21.70 5.36
CA LYS A 189 -28.20 -21.58 6.70
C LYS A 189 -29.47 -20.73 6.67
N ARG A 190 -29.48 -19.61 5.92
CA ARG A 190 -30.69 -18.79 5.72
C ARG A 190 -31.78 -19.56 4.97
N ARG A 191 -31.40 -20.36 3.97
CA ARG A 191 -32.34 -21.20 3.21
C ARG A 191 -32.97 -22.28 4.09
N GLN A 192 -32.18 -22.90 4.97
CA GLN A 192 -32.67 -23.89 5.94
C GLN A 192 -33.62 -23.26 6.98
N GLU A 193 -33.32 -22.07 7.50
CA GLU A 193 -34.20 -21.35 8.42
C GLU A 193 -35.54 -20.94 7.78
N GLU A 194 -35.52 -20.46 6.52
CA GLU A 194 -36.75 -20.11 5.80
C GLU A 194 -37.63 -21.33 5.52
N GLU A 195 -37.03 -22.46 5.16
CA GLU A 195 -37.76 -23.72 4.95
C GLU A 195 -38.35 -24.26 6.26
N ALA A 196 -37.62 -24.20 7.37
CA ALA A 196 -38.12 -24.55 8.69
C ALA A 196 -39.30 -23.66 9.11
N ARG A 197 -39.19 -22.33 8.89
CA ARG A 197 -40.26 -21.37 9.17
C ARG A 197 -41.52 -21.60 8.33
N ARG A 198 -41.35 -22.00 7.05
CA ARG A 198 -42.47 -22.39 6.17
C ARG A 198 -43.16 -23.67 6.64
N LYS A 199 -42.42 -24.68 7.06
CA LYS A 199 -42.97 -25.95 7.59
C LYS A 199 -43.72 -25.73 8.91
N SER A 200 -43.14 -24.95 9.82
CA SER A 200 -43.79 -24.54 11.08
C SER A 200 -45.13 -23.84 10.84
N LYS A 201 -45.19 -22.84 9.95
CA LYS A 201 -46.43 -22.13 9.61
C LYS A 201 -47.50 -23.03 8.99
N LYS A 202 -47.11 -23.96 8.11
CA LYS A 202 -48.06 -24.93 7.51
C LYS A 202 -48.63 -25.89 8.55
N SER A 203 -47.81 -26.33 9.51
CA SER A 203 -48.27 -27.19 10.62
C SER A 203 -49.26 -26.45 11.53
N ALA A 204 -48.94 -25.21 11.91
CA ALA A 204 -49.82 -24.38 12.73
C ALA A 204 -51.16 -24.04 12.04
N CYS A 205 -51.14 -23.81 10.73
CA CYS A 205 -52.35 -23.54 9.95
C CYS A 205 -53.23 -24.78 9.76
N ARG A 206 -52.63 -25.99 9.77
CA ARG A 206 -53.34 -27.26 9.66
C ARG A 206 -54.12 -27.60 10.92
N ASN A 207 -53.57 -27.30 12.10
CA ASN A 207 -54.20 -27.56 13.40
C ASN A 207 -55.32 -26.58 13.76
N HIS A 208 -55.57 -25.54 12.94
CA HIS A 208 -56.61 -24.55 13.19
C HIS A 208 -57.87 -24.77 12.33
N ILE A 209 -57.85 -25.80 11.47
CA ILE A 209 -58.93 -26.15 10.53
C ILE A 209 -59.69 -27.42 11.00
N GLU A 210 -59.18 -28.13 12.00
CA GLU A 210 -59.86 -29.21 12.73
C GLU A 210 -60.46 -28.68 14.04
#